data_AF-A0A1I0YWF0-F1
#
_entry.id   AF-A0A1I0YWF0-F1
#
_cell.length_a   1.000
_cell.length_b   1.000
_cell.length_c   1.000
_cell.angle_alpha   90.00
_cell.angle_beta   90.00
_cell.angle_gamma   90.00
#
_symmetry.space_group_name_H-M   'P 1'
#
loop_
_entity.id
_entity.type
_entity.pdbx_description
1 polymer ?
#
loop_
_entity_poly.entity_id
_entity_poly.type
_entity_poly.pdbx_seq_one_letter_code
_entity_poly.pdbx_strand_id
1 'polypeptide(L)'
;MHPISHCISHPSKEQVRAYMRRRERALQPPPPPAEIRRQLAWCRVDAHSVHAHVHVTPASMAAQSWHFSVEINRLGALMAIAWLMRSGVPHRKN
;
A
#
# COMPACT_ATOMS: atom_id res chain seq x y z
N MET A 1 -24.38 -19.49 -2.06
CA MET A 1 -23.84 -18.31 -2.79
C MET A 1 -24.05 -17.09 -1.90
N HIS A 2 -22.98 -16.55 -1.30
CA HIS A 2 -23.07 -15.33 -0.49
C HIS A 2 -22.69 -14.13 -1.37
N PRO A 3 -23.52 -13.07 -1.45
CA PRO A 3 -23.14 -11.87 -2.16
C PRO A 3 -22.11 -11.10 -1.33
N ILE A 4 -20.93 -10.87 -1.91
CA ILE A 4 -19.94 -9.96 -1.32
C ILE A 4 -20.44 -8.54 -1.59
N SER A 5 -21.17 -7.99 -0.62
CA SER A 5 -21.57 -6.58 -0.64
C SER A 5 -20.34 -5.70 -0.49
N HIS A 6 -19.84 -5.19 -1.61
CA HIS A 6 -18.82 -4.14 -1.64
C HIS A 6 -19.42 -2.85 -1.07
N CYS A 7 -19.29 -2.63 0.23
CA CYS A 7 -19.61 -1.34 0.85
C CYS A 7 -18.57 -0.30 0.41
N ILE A 8 -18.81 0.35 -0.71
CA ILE A 8 -18.01 1.50 -1.15
C ILE A 8 -18.39 2.66 -0.25
N SER A 9 -17.56 2.95 0.75
CA SER A 9 -17.66 4.16 1.54
C SER A 9 -17.43 5.36 0.61
N HIS A 10 -18.51 6.05 0.25
CA HIS A 10 -18.40 7.25 -0.56
C HIS A 10 -17.66 8.34 0.24
N PRO A 11 -16.60 8.95 -0.31
CA PRO A 11 -15.88 10.01 0.37
C PRO A 11 -16.79 11.21 0.61
N SER A 12 -16.55 11.93 1.71
CA SER A 12 -17.31 13.15 1.98
C SER A 12 -17.01 14.22 0.93
N LYS A 13 -17.98 15.09 0.66
CA LYS A 13 -17.81 16.20 -0.29
C LYS A 13 -16.61 17.09 0.07
N GLU A 14 -16.31 17.23 1.35
CA GLU A 14 -15.20 18.06 1.83
C GLU A 14 -13.83 17.39 1.60
N GLN A 15 -13.75 16.07 1.77
CA GLN A 15 -12.58 15.28 1.37
C GLN A 15 -12.33 15.37 -0.13
N VAL A 16 -13.38 15.30 -0.95
CA VAL A 16 -13.30 15.47 -2.40
C VAL A 16 -12.78 16.87 -2.75
N ARG A 17 -13.28 17.93 -2.10
CA ARG A 17 -12.79 19.30 -2.32
C ARG A 17 -11.33 19.46 -1.90
N ALA A 18 -10.90 18.90 -0.77
CA ALA A 18 -9.50 18.95 -0.34
C ALA A 18 -8.58 18.20 -1.33
N TYR A 19 -9.03 17.05 -1.83
CA TYR A 19 -8.33 16.29 -2.85
C TYR A 19 -8.22 17.06 -4.18
N MET A 20 -9.31 17.66 -4.66
CA MET A 20 -9.28 18.46 -5.89
C MET A 20 -8.36 19.68 -5.77
N ARG A 21 -8.38 20.40 -4.63
CA ARG A 21 -7.43 21.51 -4.36
C ARG A 21 -5.97 21.05 -4.37
N ARG A 22 -5.69 19.85 -3.86
CA ARG A 22 -4.34 19.27 -3.90
C ARG A 22 -3.94 18.86 -5.32
N ARG A 23 -4.89 18.34 -6.10
CA ARG A 23 -4.69 17.86 -7.47
C ARG A 23 -4.51 18.98 -8.48
N GLU A 24 -5.24 20.09 -8.33
CA GLU A 24 -5.07 21.31 -9.14
C GLU A 24 -3.64 21.84 -9.06
N ARG A 25 -3.01 21.80 -7.87
CA ARG A 25 -1.62 22.22 -7.67
C ARG A 25 -0.58 21.33 -8.35
N ALA A 26 -0.92 20.07 -8.63
CA ALA A 26 -0.01 19.15 -9.30
C ALA A 26 0.01 19.35 -10.82
N LEU A 27 -0.94 20.13 -11.40
CA LEU A 27 -1.09 20.46 -12.82
C LEU A 27 -0.94 19.29 -13.81
N GLN A 28 -0.98 18.05 -13.33
CA GLN A 28 -0.90 16.88 -14.18
C GLN A 28 -2.31 16.54 -14.65
N PRO A 29 -2.56 16.57 -15.98
CA PRO A 29 -3.75 15.92 -16.49
C PRO A 29 -3.73 14.46 -16.00
N PRO A 30 -4.91 13.89 -15.66
CA PRO A 30 -4.96 12.47 -15.36
C PRO A 30 -4.24 11.72 -16.50
N PRO A 31 -3.35 10.77 -16.18
CA PRO A 31 -2.70 9.98 -17.22
C PRO A 31 -3.77 9.40 -18.14
N PRO A 32 -3.48 9.25 -19.44
CA PRO A 32 -4.46 8.76 -20.41
C PRO A 32 -5.14 7.49 -19.90
N PRO A 33 -6.43 7.25 -20.22
CA PRO A 33 -7.15 6.07 -19.72
C PRO A 33 -6.44 4.74 -20.01
N ALA A 34 -5.65 4.66 -21.08
CA ALA A 34 -4.83 3.49 -21.40
C ALA A 34 -3.66 3.29 -20.42
N GLU A 35 -3.03 4.39 -19.97
CA GLU A 35 -1.95 4.40 -18.99
C GLU A 35 -2.46 3.97 -17.62
N ILE A 36 -3.62 4.49 -17.21
CA ILE A 36 -4.29 4.08 -15.96
C ILE A 36 -4.59 2.57 -16.00
N ARG A 37 -5.13 2.07 -17.12
CA ARG A 37 -5.41 0.63 -17.30
C ARG A 37 -4.14 -0.22 -17.19
N ARG A 38 -3.02 0.23 -17.78
CA ARG A 38 -1.72 -0.46 -17.68
C ARG A 38 -1.20 -0.48 -16.24
N GLN A 39 -1.21 0.67 -15.55
CA GLN A 39 -0.72 0.81 -14.17
C GLN A 39 -1.54 -0.02 -13.18
N LEU A 40 -2.85 -0.14 -13.40
CA LEU A 40 -3.75 -0.93 -12.56
C LEU A 40 -3.80 -2.41 -12.94
N ALA A 41 -3.00 -2.86 -13.91
CA ALA A 41 -3.09 -4.19 -14.51
C ALA A 41 -4.53 -4.55 -14.97
N TRP A 42 -5.31 -3.53 -15.35
CA TRP A 42 -6.70 -3.66 -15.81
C TRP A 42 -6.77 -3.98 -17.31
N CYS A 43 -5.68 -4.47 -17.91
CA CYS A 43 -5.83 -5.22 -19.14
C CYS A 43 -6.62 -6.47 -18.76
N ARG A 44 -7.80 -6.65 -19.37
CA ARG A 44 -8.47 -7.95 -19.37
C ARG A 44 -7.38 -8.98 -19.59
N VAL A 45 -7.14 -9.81 -18.59
CA VAL A 45 -6.41 -11.06 -18.80
C VAL A 45 -7.30 -11.78 -19.79
N ASP A 46 -7.01 -11.62 -21.08
CA ASP A 46 -7.59 -12.46 -22.09
C ASP A 46 -7.29 -13.87 -21.62
N ALA A 47 -8.33 -14.68 -21.50
CA ALA A 47 -8.30 -16.02 -20.92
C ALA A 47 -7.32 -16.99 -21.63
N HIS A 48 -6.54 -16.49 -22.59
CA HIS A 48 -5.51 -17.17 -23.35
C HIS A 48 -4.09 -17.00 -22.75
N SER A 49 -3.90 -16.09 -21.79
CA SER A 49 -2.60 -15.88 -21.11
C SER A 49 -2.43 -16.72 -19.83
N VAL A 50 -3.38 -17.61 -19.52
CA VAL A 50 -3.34 -18.48 -18.33
C VAL A 50 -2.13 -19.43 -18.33
N HIS A 51 -1.47 -19.64 -19.47
CA HIS A 51 -0.29 -20.51 -19.54
C HIS A 51 1.08 -19.81 -19.37
N ALA A 52 1.13 -18.48 -19.23
CA ALA A 52 2.38 -17.75 -18.99
C ALA A 52 2.43 -17.09 -17.60
N HIS A 53 1.68 -17.62 -16.62
CA HIS A 53 1.91 -17.27 -15.23
C HIS A 53 3.28 -17.81 -14.80
N VAL A 54 4.22 -16.89 -14.66
CA VAL A 54 5.28 -16.95 -13.65
C VAL A 54 4.72 -17.69 -12.44
N HIS A 55 5.32 -18.85 -12.15
CA HIS A 55 4.91 -19.76 -11.10
C HIS A 55 5.19 -19.11 -9.73
N VAL A 56 4.38 -18.12 -9.35
CA VAL A 56 4.38 -17.54 -8.01
C VAL A 56 3.76 -18.60 -7.11
N THR A 57 4.62 -19.40 -6.50
CA THR A 57 4.19 -20.44 -5.56
C THR A 57 3.62 -19.78 -4.29
N PRO A 58 2.63 -20.40 -3.63
CA PRO A 58 2.16 -19.95 -2.32
C PRO A 58 3.29 -19.84 -1.30
N ALA A 59 4.31 -20.71 -1.42
CA ALA A 59 5.53 -20.68 -0.62
C ALA A 59 6.36 -19.40 -0.85
N SER A 60 6.45 -18.91 -2.09
CA SER A 60 7.13 -17.64 -2.39
C SER A 60 6.38 -16.44 -1.82
N MET A 61 5.04 -16.43 -1.89
CA MET A 61 4.23 -15.37 -1.27
C MET A 61 4.31 -15.38 0.25
N ALA A 62 4.28 -16.56 0.87
CA ALA A 62 4.49 -16.70 2.31
C ALA A 62 5.90 -16.23 2.69
N ALA A 63 6.95 -16.71 2.02
CA ALA A 63 8.33 -16.27 2.31
C ALA A 63 8.51 -14.74 2.18
N GLN A 64 7.92 -14.13 1.15
CA GLN A 64 7.93 -12.68 0.97
C GLN A 64 7.16 -11.96 2.09
N SER A 65 5.97 -12.43 2.46
CA SER A 65 5.18 -11.87 3.56
C SER A 65 5.91 -11.94 4.91
N TRP A 66 6.65 -13.02 5.17
CA TRP A 66 7.42 -13.18 6.41
C TRP A 66 8.64 -12.25 6.42
N HIS A 67 9.35 -12.13 5.30
CA HIS A 67 10.50 -11.21 5.18
C HIS A 67 10.09 -9.74 5.38
N PHE A 68 8.97 -9.32 4.80
CA PHE A 68 8.42 -7.97 5.01
C PHE A 68 8.09 -7.69 6.49
N SER A 69 7.53 -8.68 7.19
CA SER A 69 7.19 -8.53 8.61
C SER A 69 8.42 -8.34 9.50
N VAL A 70 9.53 -9.01 9.20
CA VAL A 70 10.78 -8.91 9.97
C VAL A 70 11.42 -7.53 9.80
N GLU A 71 11.52 -7.02 8.57
CA GLU A 71 12.11 -5.70 8.31
C GLU A 71 11.27 -4.57 8.91
N ILE A 72 9.92 -4.68 8.87
CA ILE A 72 9.02 -3.71 9.51
C ILE A 72 9.22 -3.72 11.04
N ASN A 73 9.31 -4.90 11.67
CA ASN A 73 9.56 -5.00 13.11
C ASN A 73 10.94 -4.44 13.50
N ARG A 74 11.98 -4.73 12.70
CA ARG A 74 13.34 -4.22 12.91
C ARG A 74 13.39 -2.69 12.82
N LEU A 75 12.73 -2.11 11.83
CA LEU A 75 12.60 -0.65 11.71
C LEU A 75 11.87 -0.05 12.92
N GLY A 76 10.77 -0.67 13.36
CA GLY A 76 10.05 -0.24 14.57
C GLY A 76 10.91 -0.27 15.83
N ALA A 77 11.70 -1.33 16.03
CA ALA A 77 12.62 -1.46 17.15
C ALA A 77 13.73 -0.39 17.13
N LEU A 78 14.33 -0.13 15.96
CA LEU A 78 15.36 0.91 15.82
C LEU A 78 14.79 2.31 16.09
N MET A 79 13.56 2.59 15.63
CA MET A 79 12.88 3.84 15.91
C MET A 79 12.57 4.01 17.40
N ALA A 80 12.16 2.94 18.09
CA ALA A 80 11.92 2.96 19.53
C ALA A 80 13.21 3.21 20.33
N ILE A 81 14.32 2.57 19.94
CA ILE A 81 15.65 2.78 20.56
C ILE A 81 16.13 4.22 20.31
N ALA A 82 16.04 4.71 19.07
CA ALA A 82 16.40 6.09 18.73
C ALA A 82 15.56 7.10 19.51
N TRP A 83 14.27 6.84 19.67
CA TRP A 83 13.38 7.67 20.48
C TRP A 83 13.77 7.63 21.96
N LEU A 84 14.08 6.47 22.53
CA LEU A 84 14.53 6.31 23.92
C LEU A 84 15.84 7.04 24.20
N MET A 85 16.80 6.94 23.29
CA MET A 85 18.07 7.67 23.38
C MET A 85 17.86 9.18 23.30
N ARG A 86 16.92 9.63 22.46
CA ARG A 86 16.60 11.06 22.26
C ARG A 86 15.73 11.66 23.36
N SER A 87 14.85 10.87 23.98
CA SER A 87 13.94 11.32 25.03
C SER A 87 14.65 11.51 26.38
N GLY A 88 15.92 11.10 26.49
CA GLY A 88 16.75 11.38 27.65
C GLY A 88 16.12 10.83 28.92
N VAL A 89 15.80 9.54 28.96
CA VAL A 89 15.28 8.90 30.18
C VAL A 89 16.33 9.06 31.28
N PRO A 90 16.05 9.80 32.37
CA PRO A 90 17.01 9.94 33.46
C PRO A 90 17.22 8.56 34.07
N HIS A 91 18.47 8.11 34.02
CA HIS A 91 18.92 6.90 34.68
C HIS A 91 18.65 7.06 36.19
N ARG A 92 17.61 6.38 36.70
CA ARG A 92 17.26 6.42 38.12
C ARG A 92 18.34 5.66 38.89
N LYS A 93 19.29 6.41 39.47
CA LYS A 93 20.28 5.89 40.41
C LYS A 93 19.55 5.55 41.71
N ASN A 94 19.61 4.27 42.10
CA ASN A 94 19.16 3.79 43.41
C ASN A 94 19.97 4.44 44.53
#